data_AF-A0A7S3WN55-F1
#
_entry.id   AF-A0A7S3WN55-F1
#
_cell.length_a   1.000
_cell.length_b   1.000
_cell.length_c   1.000
_cell.angle_alpha   90.00
_cell.angle_beta   90.00
_cell.angle_gamma   90.00
#
_symmetry.space_group_name_H-M   'P 1'
#
loop_
_entity.id
_entity.type
_entity.pdbx_description
1 polymer ?
#
loop_
_entity_poly.entity_id
_entity_poly.type
_entity_poly.pdbx_seq_one_letter_code
_entity_poly.pdbx_strand_id
1 'polypeptide(L)'
;GRRAGRRRVAAMGRATLVFDPQARKEFITGFHKRKVERRQKARQRIADEVRQERLEARREKREQLKALRGIGLGDPLLDAAGGSQSRSTGRISDQSKVEPPGLSEDDDRIESATYDFDGMVATTVVSSLEPQPEPERPRRPRPADKRGPSNP
;
A
#
# COMPACT_ATOMS: atom_id res chain seq x y z
N GLY A 1 -60.15 -8.44 21.95
CA GLY A 1 -58.89 -9.17 22.26
C GLY A 1 -57.94 -9.06 21.08
N ARG A 2 -56.71 -8.59 21.30
CA ARG A 2 -55.70 -8.41 20.23
C ARG A 2 -55.02 -9.75 19.95
N ARG A 3 -55.19 -10.31 18.74
CA ARG A 3 -54.45 -11.50 18.30
C ARG A 3 -53.02 -11.08 17.99
N ALA A 4 -52.05 -11.69 18.69
CA ALA A 4 -50.64 -11.50 18.47
C ALA A 4 -50.28 -11.87 17.02
N GLY A 5 -49.88 -10.88 16.22
CA GLY A 5 -49.47 -11.05 14.84
C GLY A 5 -48.13 -11.80 14.78
N ARG A 6 -48.16 -13.05 14.33
CA ARG A 6 -46.97 -13.85 14.02
C ARG A 6 -46.20 -13.14 12.90
N ARG A 7 -45.07 -12.50 13.21
CA ARG A 7 -44.18 -11.89 12.21
C ARG A 7 -43.69 -13.00 11.27
N ARG A 8 -44.07 -12.91 9.99
CA ARG A 8 -43.56 -13.82 8.95
C ARG A 8 -42.09 -13.47 8.74
N VAL A 9 -41.18 -14.36 9.13
CA VAL A 9 -39.77 -14.27 8.73
C VAL A 9 -39.74 -14.62 7.25
N ALA A 10 -39.44 -13.64 6.41
CA ALA A 10 -39.27 -13.88 4.98
C ALA A 10 -38.17 -14.94 4.81
N ALA A 11 -38.49 -16.03 4.13
CA ALA A 11 -37.51 -17.06 3.79
C ALA A 11 -36.39 -16.39 2.99
N MET A 12 -35.24 -16.21 3.64
CA MET A 12 -34.03 -15.75 2.99
C MET A 12 -33.66 -16.82 1.96
N GLY A 13 -33.99 -16.58 0.69
CA GLY A 13 -33.66 -17.49 -0.40
C GLY A 13 -32.16 -17.79 -0.41
N ARG A 14 -31.79 -18.99 -0.87
CA ARG A 14 -30.39 -19.42 -1.00
C ARG A 14 -29.66 -18.41 -1.89
N ALA A 15 -28.80 -17.57 -1.30
CA ALA A 15 -28.02 -16.60 -2.03
C ALA A 15 -26.91 -17.33 -2.79
N THR A 16 -27.08 -17.47 -4.11
CA THR A 16 -26.02 -17.99 -4.99
C THR A 16 -25.00 -16.90 -5.25
N LEU A 17 -23.76 -17.13 -4.81
CA LEU A 17 -22.59 -16.34 -5.17
C LEU A 17 -22.18 -16.71 -6.61
N VAL A 18 -22.42 -15.80 -7.55
CA VAL A 18 -21.94 -15.92 -8.93
C VAL A 18 -20.75 -14.98 -9.11
N PHE A 19 -19.64 -15.53 -9.61
CA PHE A 19 -18.47 -14.73 -9.94
C PHE A 19 -18.55 -14.24 -11.38
N ASP A 20 -18.28 -12.96 -11.60
CA ASP A 20 -18.10 -12.43 -12.94
C ASP A 20 -16.74 -12.90 -13.50
N PRO A 21 -16.72 -13.66 -14.60
CA PRO A 21 -15.49 -14.15 -15.20
C PRO A 21 -14.57 -13.02 -15.69
N GLN A 22 -15.11 -11.85 -16.08
CA GLN A 22 -14.29 -10.71 -16.50
C GLN A 22 -13.59 -10.08 -15.31
N ALA A 23 -14.32 -9.77 -14.25
CA ALA A 23 -13.75 -9.27 -13.00
C ALA A 23 -12.71 -10.24 -12.41
N ARG A 24 -12.93 -11.55 -12.52
CA ARG A 24 -11.95 -12.56 -12.12
C ARG A 24 -10.68 -12.49 -12.97
N LYS A 25 -10.81 -12.36 -14.29
CA LYS A 25 -9.66 -12.26 -15.21
C LYS A 25 -8.84 -11.02 -14.90
N GLU A 26 -9.48 -9.88 -14.73
CA GLU A 26 -8.82 -8.63 -14.32
C GLU A 26 -8.19 -8.72 -12.94
N PHE A 27 -8.85 -9.41 -12.00
CA PHE A 27 -8.28 -9.64 -10.68
C PHE A 27 -7.00 -10.49 -10.79
N ILE A 28 -6.99 -11.56 -11.58
CA ILE A 28 -5.83 -12.45 -11.71
C ILE A 28 -4.70 -11.80 -12.53
N THR A 29 -4.98 -11.00 -13.55
CA THR A 29 -3.92 -10.41 -14.40
C THR A 29 -3.50 -9.01 -13.96
N GLY A 30 -4.36 -8.30 -13.22
CA GLY A 30 -4.15 -6.92 -12.80
C GLY A 30 -3.20 -6.72 -11.62
N PHE A 31 -2.39 -7.71 -11.23
CA PHE A 31 -1.46 -7.58 -10.09
C PHE A 31 -0.46 -6.45 -10.28
N HIS A 32 0.09 -6.28 -11.49
CA HIS A 32 1.00 -5.19 -11.78
C HIS A 32 0.31 -3.83 -11.61
N LYS A 33 -0.90 -3.66 -12.16
CA LYS A 33 -1.72 -2.45 -11.99
C LYS A 33 -1.95 -2.14 -10.51
N ARG A 34 -2.40 -3.13 -9.73
CA ARG A 34 -2.61 -2.97 -8.28
C ARG A 34 -1.31 -2.67 -7.52
N LYS A 35 -0.19 -3.28 -7.91
CA LYS A 35 1.12 -3.00 -7.30
C LYS A 35 1.52 -1.54 -7.55
N VAL A 36 1.35 -1.05 -8.78
CA VAL A 36 1.60 0.36 -9.14
C VAL A 36 0.66 1.29 -8.39
N GLU A 37 -0.64 1.01 -8.36
CA GLU A 37 -1.62 1.80 -7.63
C GLU A 37 -1.31 1.88 -6.13
N ARG A 38 -0.92 0.75 -5.50
CA ARG A 38 -0.50 0.76 -4.09
C ARG A 38 0.72 1.64 -3.86
N ARG A 39 1.75 1.53 -4.72
CA ARG A 39 2.94 2.39 -4.66
C ARG A 39 2.57 3.87 -4.80
N GLN A 40 1.70 4.20 -5.76
CA GLN A 40 1.24 5.57 -5.97
C GLN A 40 0.43 6.10 -4.79
N LYS A 41 -0.49 5.31 -4.23
CA LYS A 41 -1.27 5.69 -3.04
C LYS A 41 -0.38 5.93 -1.82
N ALA A 42 0.64 5.10 -1.62
CA ALA A 42 1.61 5.29 -0.53
C ALA A 42 2.36 6.63 -0.70
N ARG A 43 2.82 6.94 -1.92
CA ARG A 43 3.49 8.21 -2.24
C ARG A 43 2.57 9.42 -2.00
N GLN A 44 1.31 9.32 -2.43
CA GLN A 44 0.32 10.38 -2.24
C GLN A 44 0.06 10.64 -0.76
N ARG A 45 -0.12 9.58 0.05
CA ARG A 45 -0.32 9.72 1.50
C ARG A 45 0.83 10.45 2.18
N ILE A 46 2.07 10.06 1.90
CA ILE A 46 3.25 10.72 2.47
C ILE A 46 3.31 12.20 2.05
N ALA A 47 3.03 12.50 0.78
CA ALA A 47 3.02 13.88 0.29
C ALA A 47 1.91 14.73 0.96
N ASP A 48 0.74 14.14 1.18
CA ASP A 48 -0.39 14.79 1.85
C ASP A 48 -0.10 15.04 3.34
N GLU A 49 0.50 14.07 4.03
CA GLU A 49 0.94 14.19 5.44
C GLU A 49 1.95 15.34 5.59
N VAL A 50 3.02 15.35 4.78
CA VAL A 50 4.02 16.44 4.79
C VAL A 50 3.38 17.80 4.50
N ARG A 51 2.39 17.85 3.61
CA ARG A 51 1.68 19.09 3.31
C ARG A 51 0.84 19.56 4.49
N GLN A 52 0.16 18.65 5.17
CA GLN A 52 -0.64 18.95 6.36
C GLN A 52 0.24 19.46 7.49
N GLU A 53 1.35 18.77 7.80
CA GLU A 53 2.32 19.20 8.82
C GLU A 53 2.88 20.61 8.53
N ARG A 54 3.18 20.91 7.26
CA ARG A 54 3.64 22.26 6.86
C ARG A 54 2.56 23.33 7.09
N LEU A 55 1.30 23.01 6.87
CA LEU A 55 0.17 23.93 7.10
C LEU A 55 -0.06 24.14 8.59
N GLU A 56 0.00 23.08 9.38
CA GLU A 56 -0.12 23.12 10.83
C GLU A 56 1.02 23.93 11.45
N ALA A 57 2.27 23.65 11.10
CA ALA A 57 3.42 24.43 11.56
C ALA A 57 3.32 25.92 11.20
N ARG A 58 2.75 26.25 10.02
CA ARG A 58 2.48 27.65 9.65
C ARG A 58 1.37 28.26 10.49
N ARG A 59 0.33 27.49 10.81
CA ARG A 59 -0.78 27.93 11.64
C ARG A 59 -0.32 28.18 13.07
N GLU A 60 0.41 27.25 13.66
CA GLU A 60 0.98 27.36 15.00
C GLU A 60 1.89 28.58 15.12
N LYS A 61 2.79 28.81 14.15
CA LYS A 61 3.63 30.01 14.12
C LYS A 61 2.78 31.29 14.12
N ARG A 62 1.71 31.35 13.33
CA ARG A 62 0.80 32.50 13.31
C ARG A 62 0.08 32.70 14.63
N GLU A 63 -0.37 31.62 15.26
CA GLU A 63 -1.05 31.66 16.56
C GLU A 63 -0.09 32.10 17.68
N GLN A 64 1.14 31.59 17.69
CA GLN A 64 2.20 32.02 18.62
C GLN A 64 2.51 33.52 18.47
N LEU A 65 2.69 34.01 17.25
CA LEU A 65 2.93 35.43 17.00
C LEU A 65 1.74 36.29 17.43
N LYS A 66 0.51 35.84 17.18
CA LYS A 66 -0.71 36.53 17.63
C LYS A 66 -0.80 36.59 19.15
N ALA A 67 -0.47 35.50 19.84
CA ALA A 67 -0.43 35.44 21.30
C ALA A 67 0.63 36.39 21.89
N LEU A 68 1.86 36.37 21.35
CA LEU A 68 2.95 37.27 21.74
C LEU A 68 2.57 38.75 21.55
N ARG A 69 1.92 39.08 20.43
CA ARG A 69 1.40 40.42 20.16
C ARG A 69 0.31 40.84 21.14
N GLY A 70 -0.58 39.92 21.53
CA GLY A 70 -1.62 40.18 22.53
C GLY A 70 -1.09 40.51 23.92
N ILE A 71 0.11 40.01 24.25
CA ILE A 71 0.80 40.27 25.52
C ILE A 71 1.66 41.57 25.48
N GLY A 72 1.72 42.25 24.32
CA GLY A 72 2.50 43.48 24.15
C GLY A 72 4.00 43.25 23.94
N LEU A 73 4.44 42.00 23.79
CA LEU A 73 5.84 41.59 23.57
C LEU A 73 6.10 41.19 22.10
N GLY A 74 5.21 41.58 21.18
CA GLY A 74 5.34 41.28 19.75
C GLY A 74 6.15 42.33 19.02
N ASP A 75 7.42 42.05 18.76
CA ASP A 75 8.31 42.91 17.98
C ASP A 75 7.84 42.97 16.50
N PRO A 76 7.54 44.17 15.93
CA PRO A 76 7.06 44.30 14.55
C PRO A 76 8.05 43.84 13.48
N LEU A 77 9.33 43.65 13.84
CA LEU A 77 10.39 43.26 12.91
C LEU A 77 10.24 41.80 12.40
N LEU A 78 9.67 40.89 13.20
CA LEU A 78 9.49 39.48 12.80
C LEU A 78 8.35 39.28 11.79
N ASP A 79 7.31 40.12 11.82
CA ASP A 79 6.14 40.02 10.92
C ASP A 79 6.50 40.43 9.49
N ALA A 80 7.45 41.35 9.31
CA ALA A 80 7.95 41.74 7.99
C ALA A 80 8.71 40.60 7.27
N ALA A 81 9.42 39.74 8.02
CA ALA A 81 10.11 38.58 7.45
C ALA A 81 9.14 37.43 7.10
N GLY A 82 7.99 37.33 7.79
CA GLY A 82 6.96 36.31 7.54
C GLY A 82 5.84 36.72 6.57
N GLY A 83 5.61 38.02 6.40
CA GLY A 83 4.50 38.59 5.63
C GLY A 83 4.89 39.37 4.38
N SER A 84 6.17 39.68 4.16
CA SER A 84 6.62 40.54 3.04
C SER A 84 7.56 39.84 2.04
N GLN A 85 7.19 38.66 1.57
CA GLN A 85 7.53 38.15 0.23
C GLN A 85 6.31 37.34 -0.24
N SER A 86 5.57 37.63 -1.31
CA SER A 86 5.97 38.20 -2.57
C SER A 86 4.74 38.60 -3.40
N ARG A 87 4.64 39.87 -3.82
CA ARG A 87 3.89 40.29 -5.02
C ARG A 87 4.77 40.18 -6.28
N SER A 88 5.76 39.28 -6.28
CA SER A 88 6.45 38.89 -7.51
C SER A 88 5.61 37.83 -8.21
N THR A 89 5.30 38.10 -9.46
CA THR A 89 4.83 37.15 -10.47
C THR A 89 5.93 36.14 -10.82
N GLY A 90 6.66 35.65 -9.83
CA GLY A 90 7.50 34.48 -9.95
C GLY A 90 6.65 33.29 -9.58
N ARG A 91 6.28 32.46 -10.56
CA ARG A 91 5.86 31.09 -10.28
C ARG A 91 6.85 30.54 -9.26
N ILE A 92 6.40 30.31 -8.03
CA ILE A 92 7.11 29.45 -7.10
C ILE A 92 7.01 28.09 -7.79
N SER A 93 8.00 27.79 -8.64
CA SER A 93 8.17 26.45 -9.12
C SER A 93 8.29 25.61 -7.87
N ASP A 94 7.28 24.78 -7.65
CA ASP A 94 7.20 23.73 -6.65
C ASP A 94 8.36 22.76 -6.90
N GLN A 95 9.56 23.20 -6.58
CA GLN A 95 10.80 22.44 -6.75
C GLN A 95 11.03 21.49 -5.57
N SER A 96 10.12 21.47 -4.58
CA SER A 96 9.99 20.34 -3.67
C SER A 96 9.04 19.30 -4.25
N LYS A 97 9.21 18.94 -5.53
CA LYS A 97 8.95 17.56 -5.93
C LYS A 97 10.02 16.76 -5.20
N VAL A 98 9.76 16.44 -3.93
CA VAL A 98 10.49 15.40 -3.21
C VAL A 98 10.14 14.15 -3.99
N GLU A 99 10.99 13.84 -4.98
CA GLU A 99 10.97 12.59 -5.71
C GLU A 99 10.93 11.52 -4.61
N PRO A 100 9.81 10.80 -4.45
CA PRO A 100 9.76 9.72 -3.49
C PRO A 100 10.92 8.79 -3.81
N PRO A 101 11.62 8.22 -2.81
CA PRO A 101 12.81 7.42 -3.04
C PRO A 101 12.56 6.48 -4.22
N GLY A 102 13.34 6.74 -5.27
CA GLY A 102 13.19 6.05 -6.54
C GLY A 102 13.52 4.60 -6.31
N LEU A 103 12.49 3.76 -6.14
CA LEU A 103 12.60 2.33 -6.32
C LEU A 103 12.97 2.12 -7.79
N SER A 104 14.26 1.96 -8.03
CA SER A 104 14.76 1.54 -9.32
C SER A 104 14.18 0.16 -9.62
N GLU A 105 13.91 -0.15 -10.89
CA GLU A 105 13.48 -1.51 -11.28
C GLU A 105 14.57 -2.55 -10.97
N ASP A 106 15.78 -2.09 -10.66
CA ASP A 106 16.95 -2.87 -10.26
C ASP A 106 17.06 -3.15 -8.74
N ASP A 107 16.17 -2.60 -7.91
CA ASP A 107 16.10 -2.87 -6.46
C ASP A 107 15.50 -4.25 -6.10
N ASP A 108 15.35 -5.14 -7.08
CA ASP A 108 15.10 -6.56 -6.82
C ASP A 108 16.37 -7.28 -6.29
N ARG A 109 17.51 -6.58 -6.16
CA ARG A 109 18.65 -7.07 -5.37
C ARG A 109 18.23 -7.21 -3.91
N ILE A 110 18.11 -8.46 -3.48
CA ILE A 110 17.79 -8.88 -2.12
C ILE A 110 18.93 -8.42 -1.18
N GLU A 111 18.85 -7.18 -0.71
CA GLU A 111 19.63 -6.71 0.43
C GLU A 111 18.79 -6.92 1.69
N SER A 112 19.42 -7.47 2.73
CA SER A 112 18.79 -7.67 4.03
C SER A 112 18.25 -6.34 4.54
N ALA A 113 16.94 -6.26 4.76
CA ALA A 113 16.30 -5.06 5.27
C ALA A 113 16.18 -5.13 6.80
N THR A 114 16.63 -4.08 7.46
CA THR A 114 16.48 -3.82 8.90
C THR A 114 15.34 -2.85 9.14
N TYR A 115 14.44 -3.18 10.06
CA TYR A 115 13.30 -2.34 10.44
C TYR A 115 13.31 -2.11 11.94
N ASP A 116 13.12 -0.86 12.35
CA ASP A 116 12.92 -0.50 13.75
C ASP A 116 11.42 -0.43 14.03
N PHE A 117 10.92 -1.37 14.82
CA PHE A 117 9.53 -1.45 15.24
C PHE A 117 9.44 -1.40 16.76
N ASP A 118 8.95 -0.28 17.29
CA ASP A 118 8.70 -0.08 18.73
C ASP A 118 9.90 -0.41 19.64
N GLY A 119 11.09 0.05 19.24
CA GLY A 119 12.35 -0.20 19.97
C GLY A 119 12.97 -1.58 19.73
N MET A 120 12.38 -2.43 18.89
CA MET A 120 12.97 -3.71 18.45
C MET A 120 13.46 -3.62 17.00
N VAL A 121 14.67 -4.11 16.76
CA VAL A 121 15.25 -4.20 15.41
C VAL A 121 14.90 -5.56 14.81
N ALA A 122 14.16 -5.58 13.70
CA ALA A 122 13.81 -6.77 12.94
C ALA A 122 14.61 -6.84 11.63
N THR A 123 15.36 -7.93 11.44
CA THR A 123 16.14 -8.20 10.23
C THR A 123 15.45 -9.29 9.40
N THR A 124 15.17 -9.03 8.14
CA THR A 124 14.61 -10.05 7.22
C THR A 124 15.62 -10.45 6.16
N VAL A 125 15.91 -11.75 6.04
CA VAL A 125 16.78 -12.33 5.01
C VAL A 125 15.94 -13.30 4.18
N VAL A 126 15.90 -13.11 2.86
CA VAL A 126 15.23 -14.03 1.93
C VAL A 126 16.29 -14.91 1.29
N SER A 127 16.39 -16.17 1.72
CA SER A 127 17.18 -17.18 1.02
C SER A 127 16.29 -17.93 0.03
N SER A 128 16.80 -18.18 -1.18
CA SER A 128 16.18 -19.10 -2.11
C SER A 128 16.24 -20.51 -1.51
N LEU A 129 15.10 -21.07 -1.14
CA LEU A 129 15.02 -22.47 -0.73
C LEU A 129 15.26 -23.32 -1.98
N GLU A 130 16.43 -23.94 -2.09
CA GLU A 130 16.71 -24.89 -3.17
C GLU A 130 15.61 -25.96 -3.18
N PRO A 131 15.01 -26.27 -4.36
CA PRO A 131 14.04 -27.34 -4.44
C PRO A 131 14.74 -28.63 -4.04
N GLN A 132 14.40 -29.15 -2.86
CA GLN A 132 14.84 -30.46 -2.41
C GLN A 132 14.55 -31.47 -3.55
N PRO A 133 15.53 -32.26 -3.99
CA PRO A 133 15.33 -33.20 -5.08
C PRO A 133 14.12 -34.07 -4.73
N GLU A 134 13.09 -34.04 -5.59
CA GLU A 134 11.93 -34.90 -5.41
C GLU A 134 12.44 -36.34 -5.26
N PRO A 135 12.05 -37.09 -4.21
CA PRO A 135 12.45 -38.48 -4.08
C PRO A 135 12.03 -39.19 -5.36
N GLU A 136 12.98 -39.86 -6.01
CA GLU A 136 12.72 -40.57 -7.26
C GLU A 136 11.49 -41.45 -7.07
N ARG A 137 10.40 -41.13 -7.79
CA ARG A 137 9.19 -41.92 -7.72
C ARG A 137 9.57 -43.34 -8.12
N PRO A 138 9.26 -44.37 -7.31
CA PRO A 138 9.59 -45.74 -7.66
C PRO A 138 9.01 -46.02 -9.04
N ARG A 139 9.88 -46.42 -9.98
CA ARG A 139 9.48 -46.74 -11.34
C ARG A 139 8.43 -47.83 -11.24
N ARG A 140 7.18 -47.51 -11.57
CA ARG A 140 6.13 -48.52 -11.65
C ARG A 140 6.62 -49.56 -12.65
N PRO A 141 6.63 -50.87 -12.30
CA PRO A 141 6.98 -51.89 -13.26
C PRO A 141 6.06 -51.74 -14.46
N ARG A 142 6.65 -51.63 -15.66
CA ARG A 142 5.86 -51.64 -16.90
C ARG A 142 5.05 -52.95 -16.89
N PRO A 143 3.73 -52.91 -17.14
CA PRO A 143 2.98 -54.15 -17.28
C PRO A 143 3.67 -54.96 -18.38
N ALA A 144 4.06 -56.20 -18.06
CA ALA A 144 4.71 -57.07 -19.02
C ALA A 144 3.82 -57.17 -20.26
N ASP A 145 4.37 -56.86 -21.43
CA ASP A 145 3.73 -57.13 -22.71
C ASP A 145 3.37 -58.61 -22.74
N LYS A 146 2.11 -58.92 -22.47
CA LYS A 146 1.52 -60.22 -22.71
C LYS A 146 1.41 -60.37 -24.22
N ARG A 147 2.54 -60.65 -24.87
CA ARG A 147 2.54 -61.21 -26.23
C ARG A 147 1.87 -62.57 -26.09
N GLY A 148 0.59 -62.63 -26.43
CA GLY A 148 -0.14 -63.89 -26.56
C GLY A 148 0.56 -64.77 -27.60
N PRO A 149 0.50 -66.10 -27.46
CA PRO A 149 1.13 -66.99 -28.44
C PRO A 149 0.54 -66.71 -29.82
N SER A 150 1.42 -66.48 -30.80
CA SER A 150 1.05 -66.51 -32.21
C SER A 150 0.55 -67.91 -32.53
N ASN A 151 -0.73 -68.02 -32.91
CA ASN A 151 -1.28 -69.29 -33.39
C ASN A 151 -0.59 -69.70 -34.71
N PRO A 152 -0.37 -71.00 -34.92
CA PRO A 152 0.26 -71.55 -36.13
C PRO A 152 -0.64 -71.43 -37.37
#